data_AF-A0AAW2I9I9-F1
#
_entry.id   AF-A0AAW2I9I9-F1
#
_cell.length_a   1.000
_cell.length_b   1.000
_cell.length_c   1.000
_cell.angle_alpha   90.00
_cell.angle_beta   90.00
_cell.angle_gamma   90.00
#
_symmetry.space_group_name_H-M   'P 1'
#
loop_
_entity.id
_entity.type
_entity.pdbx_description
1 polymer ?
#
loop_
_entity_poly.entity_id
_entity_poly.type
_entity_poly.pdbx_seq_one_letter_code
_entity_poly.pdbx_strand_id
1 'polypeptide(L)'
;MTKPASFSGGVPVFSIGGRMIYERERLLGMTDGERRWRAQYLKDQILSPDEPRFSPELYKSTTNIFRRIARIPLDLVMIPISPLMSKATQKEARVLLRNVSMSICAIYGLFYMLKYNPQDWTRQGGLDFVFKPPRLLPGDPDYPNRPKKQAYEYGDQGFSKSVLC
;
A
#
# COMPACT_ATOMS: atom_id res chain seq x y z
N MET A 1 -30.55 2.78 -15.12
CA MET A 1 -30.08 2.15 -13.87
C MET A 1 -28.92 1.23 -14.24
N THR A 2 -27.68 1.68 -14.06
CA THR A 2 -26.47 0.91 -14.39
C THR A 2 -26.32 -0.23 -13.37
N LYS A 3 -26.24 -1.48 -13.84
CA LYS A 3 -25.95 -2.60 -12.92
C LYS A 3 -24.55 -2.37 -12.31
N PRO A 4 -24.38 -2.42 -10.98
CA PRO A 4 -23.06 -2.31 -10.39
C PRO A 4 -22.18 -3.46 -10.88
N ALA A 5 -20.91 -3.19 -11.15
CA ALA A 5 -19.96 -4.21 -11.56
C ALA A 5 -19.81 -5.24 -10.44
N SER A 6 -20.24 -6.48 -10.68
CA SER A 6 -20.04 -7.60 -9.75
C SER A 6 -18.80 -8.40 -10.13
N PHE A 7 -18.05 -8.89 -9.15
CA PHE A 7 -16.84 -9.70 -9.32
C PHE A 7 -17.01 -10.91 -10.27
N SER A 8 -18.23 -11.44 -10.37
CA SER A 8 -18.60 -12.61 -11.18
C SER A 8 -19.44 -12.29 -12.42
N GLY A 9 -19.52 -11.02 -12.83
CA GLY A 9 -20.30 -10.62 -14.02
C GLY A 9 -21.81 -10.92 -13.95
N GLY A 10 -22.37 -11.02 -12.74
CA GLY A 10 -23.80 -11.28 -12.49
C GLY A 10 -24.14 -12.74 -12.24
N VAL A 11 -23.14 -13.64 -12.24
CA VAL A 11 -23.31 -15.07 -11.96
C VAL A 11 -23.15 -15.33 -10.45
N PRO A 12 -24.01 -16.15 -9.81
CA PRO A 12 -23.80 -16.52 -8.41
C PRO A 12 -22.48 -17.26 -8.25
N VAL A 13 -21.63 -16.78 -7.35
CA VAL A 13 -20.35 -17.43 -7.03
C VAL A 13 -20.64 -18.62 -6.14
N PHE A 14 -20.21 -19.80 -6.57
CA PHE A 14 -20.21 -21.01 -5.75
C PHE A 14 -18.79 -21.56 -5.63
N SER A 15 -18.50 -22.23 -4.53
CA SER A 15 -17.21 -22.86 -4.35
C SER A 15 -17.14 -24.17 -5.14
N ILE A 16 -15.99 -24.44 -5.77
CA ILE A 16 -15.79 -25.69 -6.55
C ILE A 16 -15.89 -26.93 -5.64
N GLY A 17 -15.39 -26.83 -4.40
CA GLY A 17 -15.54 -27.88 -3.39
C GLY A 17 -16.96 -28.00 -2.80
N GLY A 18 -17.89 -27.15 -3.21
CA GLY A 18 -19.28 -27.12 -2.76
C GLY A 18 -19.44 -26.87 -1.26
N ARG A 19 -20.55 -27.35 -0.72
CA ARG A 19 -20.88 -27.31 0.72
C ARG A 19 -19.78 -27.95 1.60
N MET A 20 -19.08 -28.95 1.06
CA MET A 20 -18.12 -29.80 1.80
C MET A 20 -16.80 -29.11 2.15
N ILE A 21 -16.57 -27.88 1.68
CA ILE A 21 -15.42 -27.08 2.10
C ILE A 21 -15.52 -26.78 3.60
N TYR A 22 -16.72 -26.43 4.07
CA TYR A 22 -16.94 -26.09 5.47
C TYR A 22 -16.90 -27.34 6.34
N GLU A 23 -16.12 -27.28 7.42
CA GLU A 23 -15.98 -28.38 8.38
C GLU A 23 -17.31 -28.71 9.04
N ARG A 24 -18.08 -27.69 9.40
CA ARG A 24 -19.41 -27.85 10.02
C ARG A 24 -20.34 -28.73 9.18
N GLU A 25 -20.36 -28.51 7.87
CA GLU A 25 -21.23 -29.25 6.96
C GLU A 25 -20.79 -30.71 6.81
N ARG A 26 -19.48 -30.96 6.87
CA ARG A 26 -18.93 -32.31 6.92
C ARG A 26 -19.31 -33.03 8.21
N LEU A 27 -19.31 -32.32 9.34
CA LEU A 27 -19.68 -32.86 10.66
C LEU A 27 -21.18 -33.18 10.77
N LEU A 28 -22.05 -32.45 10.07
CA LEU A 28 -23.49 -32.74 10.01
C LEU A 28 -23.80 -34.06 9.26
N GLY A 29 -22.83 -34.62 8.54
CA GLY A 29 -22.95 -35.87 7.81
C GLY A 29 -22.86 -35.68 6.30
N MET A 30 -22.40 -36.73 5.61
CA MET A 30 -22.24 -36.75 4.15
C MET A 30 -23.01 -37.92 3.55
N THR A 31 -23.71 -37.65 2.46
CA THR A 31 -24.27 -38.68 1.58
C THR A 31 -23.14 -39.46 0.88
N ASP A 32 -23.44 -40.65 0.36
CA ASP A 32 -22.41 -41.46 -0.30
C ASP A 32 -21.86 -40.81 -1.58
N GLY A 33 -22.72 -40.08 -2.31
CA GLY A 33 -22.31 -39.27 -3.46
C GLY A 33 -21.35 -38.14 -3.07
N GLU A 34 -21.66 -37.43 -1.99
CA GLU A 34 -20.79 -36.35 -1.47
C GLU A 34 -19.43 -36.89 -0.99
N ARG A 35 -19.37 -38.09 -0.42
CA ARG A 35 -18.09 -38.72 -0.03
C ARG A 35 -17.22 -39.04 -1.25
N ARG A 36 -17.82 -39.62 -2.29
CA ARG A 36 -17.11 -39.92 -3.56
C ARG A 36 -16.60 -38.63 -4.21
N TRP A 37 -17.44 -37.60 -4.28
CA TRP A 37 -17.04 -36.28 -4.75
C TRP A 37 -15.89 -35.69 -3.93
N ARG A 38 -15.97 -35.76 -2.60
CA ARG A 38 -14.93 -35.22 -1.73
C ARG A 38 -13.61 -35.97 -1.87
N ALA A 39 -13.65 -37.29 -2.04
CA ALA A 39 -12.48 -38.11 -2.29
C ALA A 39 -11.81 -37.72 -3.62
N GLN A 40 -12.59 -37.53 -4.68
CA GLN A 40 -12.10 -37.02 -5.96
C GLN A 40 -11.49 -35.63 -5.80
N TYR A 41 -12.22 -34.70 -5.18
CA TYR A 41 -11.75 -33.33 -4.95
C TYR A 41 -10.45 -33.29 -4.13
N LEU A 42 -10.28 -34.15 -3.11
CA LEU A 42 -9.00 -34.28 -2.38
C LEU A 42 -7.87 -34.75 -3.28
N LYS A 43 -8.14 -35.75 -4.12
CA LYS A 43 -7.16 -36.29 -5.06
C LYS A 43 -6.74 -35.23 -6.08
N ASP A 44 -7.67 -34.41 -6.53
CA ASP A 44 -7.41 -33.32 -7.49
C ASP A 44 -6.56 -32.18 -6.88
N GLN A 45 -6.49 -32.06 -5.55
CA GLN A 45 -5.57 -31.11 -4.89
C GLN A 45 -4.12 -31.61 -4.85
N ILE A 46 -3.87 -32.89 -5.15
CA ILE A 46 -2.51 -33.44 -5.16
C ILE A 46 -1.84 -33.00 -6.46
N LEU A 47 -0.81 -32.18 -6.30
CA LEU A 47 -0.05 -31.66 -7.43
C LEU A 47 0.88 -32.73 -8.01
N SER A 48 1.18 -32.64 -9.30
CA SER A 48 2.21 -33.46 -9.94
C SER A 48 3.56 -33.28 -9.24
N PRO A 49 4.41 -34.32 -9.09
CA PRO A 49 5.73 -34.19 -8.48
C PRO A 49 6.64 -33.19 -9.20
N ASP A 50 6.40 -32.97 -10.49
CA ASP A 50 7.15 -32.02 -11.33
C ASP A 50 6.78 -30.56 -11.07
N GLU A 51 5.71 -30.31 -10.33
CA GLU A 51 5.19 -28.97 -10.08
C GLU A 51 5.55 -28.51 -8.67
N PRO A 52 5.90 -27.22 -8.48
CA PRO A 52 5.81 -26.10 -9.42
C PRO A 52 7.05 -25.94 -10.34
N ARG A 53 6.83 -25.77 -11.65
CA ARG A 53 7.90 -25.47 -12.62
C ARG A 53 8.21 -23.98 -12.67
N PHE A 54 9.41 -23.58 -12.30
CA PHE A 54 9.89 -22.21 -12.49
C PHE A 54 10.50 -22.06 -13.89
N SER A 55 9.81 -21.33 -14.78
CA SER A 55 10.36 -20.97 -16.10
C SER A 55 11.11 -19.64 -16.02
N PRO A 56 12.44 -19.62 -16.19
CA PRO A 56 13.21 -18.38 -16.19
C PRO A 56 12.87 -17.49 -17.39
N GLU A 57 12.40 -18.08 -18.49
CA GLU A 57 12.01 -17.36 -19.70
C GLU A 57 10.74 -16.54 -19.47
N LEU A 58 9.72 -17.13 -18.83
CA LEU A 58 8.51 -16.40 -18.46
C LEU A 58 8.81 -15.26 -17.48
N TYR A 59 9.71 -15.49 -16.53
CA TYR A 59 10.16 -14.43 -15.63
C TYR A 59 10.82 -13.30 -16.41
N LYS A 60 11.69 -13.63 -17.38
CA LYS A 60 12.39 -12.64 -18.18
C LYS A 60 11.43 -11.87 -19.12
N SER A 61 10.51 -12.54 -19.79
CA SER A 61 9.58 -11.89 -20.73
C SER A 61 8.59 -10.97 -20.01
N THR A 62 8.14 -11.34 -18.81
CA THR A 62 7.14 -10.57 -18.05
C THR A 62 7.75 -9.39 -17.29
N THR A 63 9.05 -9.43 -16.96
CA THR A 63 9.70 -8.42 -16.13
C THR A 63 10.77 -7.63 -16.88
N ASN A 64 10.57 -6.31 -16.95
CA ASN A 64 11.55 -5.38 -17.52
C ASN A 64 12.84 -5.31 -16.70
N ILE A 65 13.97 -5.02 -17.34
CA ILE A 65 15.31 -4.95 -16.71
C ILE A 65 15.32 -3.98 -15.52
N PHE A 66 14.75 -2.79 -15.66
CA PHE A 66 14.67 -1.81 -14.55
C PHE A 66 13.95 -2.34 -13.32
N ARG A 67 12.85 -3.10 -13.52
CA ARG A 67 12.11 -3.72 -12.41
C ARG A 67 12.91 -4.82 -11.73
N ARG A 68 13.79 -5.52 -12.47
CA ARG A 68 14.69 -6.52 -11.89
C ARG A 68 15.76 -5.86 -11.05
N ILE A 69 16.40 -4.80 -11.57
CA ILE A 69 17.43 -4.06 -10.84
C ILE A 69 16.86 -3.46 -9.55
N ALA A 70 15.67 -2.85 -9.62
CA ALA A 70 15.01 -2.28 -8.45
C ALA A 70 14.63 -3.33 -7.38
N ARG A 71 14.54 -4.63 -7.73
CA ARG A 71 14.27 -5.71 -6.75
C ARG A 71 15.50 -6.22 -6.03
N ILE A 72 16.68 -6.14 -6.64
CA ILE A 72 17.95 -6.65 -6.09
C ILE A 72 18.13 -6.32 -4.61
N PRO A 73 18.01 -5.06 -4.15
CA PRO A 73 18.26 -4.75 -2.73
C PRO A 73 17.27 -5.44 -1.79
N LEU A 74 16.00 -5.55 -2.19
CA LEU A 74 14.99 -6.23 -1.39
C LEU A 74 15.19 -7.75 -1.38
N ASP A 75 15.61 -8.32 -2.51
CA ASP A 75 15.91 -9.75 -2.61
C ASP A 75 17.12 -10.13 -1.76
N LEU A 76 18.15 -9.28 -1.69
CA LEU A 76 19.31 -9.50 -0.80
C LEU A 76 18.90 -9.65 0.67
N VAL A 77 17.88 -8.90 1.11
CA VAL A 77 17.34 -9.01 2.48
C VAL A 77 16.42 -10.22 2.62
N MET A 78 15.59 -10.51 1.61
CA MET A 78 14.53 -11.51 1.72
C MET A 78 15.00 -12.95 1.47
N ILE A 79 16.00 -13.18 0.62
CA ILE A 79 16.54 -14.51 0.32
C ILE A 79 16.98 -15.26 1.60
N PRO A 80 17.80 -14.68 2.50
CA PRO A 80 18.24 -15.40 3.71
C PRO A 80 17.12 -15.69 4.70
N ILE A 81 16.06 -14.87 4.72
CA ILE A 81 14.91 -15.01 5.63
C ILE A 81 13.85 -15.97 5.05
N SER A 82 13.83 -16.12 3.72
CA SER A 82 12.85 -16.95 3.01
C SER A 82 12.66 -18.38 3.56
N PRO A 83 13.68 -19.17 3.96
CA PRO A 83 13.46 -20.53 4.45
C PRO A 83 12.67 -20.59 5.76
N LEU A 84 12.57 -19.48 6.51
CA LEU A 84 11.83 -19.41 7.77
C LEU A 84 10.33 -19.14 7.56
N MET A 85 9.91 -18.84 6.33
CA MET A 85 8.57 -18.33 6.01
C MET A 85 7.87 -19.19 4.96
N SER A 86 6.54 -19.30 5.06
CA SER A 86 5.73 -19.93 4.02
C SER A 86 5.71 -19.09 2.74
N LYS A 87 5.44 -19.71 1.58
CA LYS A 87 5.41 -18.98 0.29
C LYS A 87 4.39 -17.82 0.29
N ALA A 88 3.26 -17.99 0.99
CA ALA A 88 2.25 -16.96 1.13
C ALA A 88 2.78 -15.76 1.95
N THR A 89 3.35 -16.03 3.13
CA THR A 89 3.88 -14.97 3.99
C THR A 89 5.11 -14.29 3.38
N GLN A 90 5.92 -15.01 2.59
CA GLN A 90 7.01 -14.41 1.83
C GLN A 90 6.53 -13.34 0.85
N LYS A 91 5.42 -13.60 0.14
CA LYS A 91 4.85 -12.64 -0.82
C LYS A 91 4.37 -11.38 -0.12
N GLU A 92 3.66 -11.53 1.01
CA GLU A 92 3.15 -10.42 1.81
C GLU A 92 4.30 -9.60 2.42
N ALA A 93 5.30 -10.27 2.99
CA ALA A 93 6.47 -9.62 3.57
C ALA A 93 7.25 -8.79 2.54
N ARG A 94 7.41 -9.27 1.29
CA ARG A 94 8.03 -8.48 0.22
C ARG A 94 7.27 -7.21 -0.12
N VAL A 95 5.93 -7.29 -0.18
CA VAL A 95 5.08 -6.12 -0.46
C VAL A 95 5.16 -5.11 0.68
N LEU A 96 5.10 -5.59 1.91
CA LEU A 96 5.23 -4.76 3.10
C LEU A 96 6.60 -4.08 3.14
N LEU A 97 7.69 -4.85 3.02
CA LEU A 97 9.06 -4.34 3.07
C LEU A 97 9.30 -3.25 2.01
N ARG A 98 8.83 -3.49 0.77
CA ARG A 98 8.90 -2.50 -0.32
C ARG A 98 8.16 -1.21 0.04
N ASN A 99 6.93 -1.32 0.53
CA ASN A 99 6.12 -0.15 0.81
C ASN A 99 6.68 0.63 2.01
N VAL A 100 7.13 -0.07 3.06
CA VAL A 100 7.73 0.54 4.25
C VAL A 100 9.04 1.24 3.89
N SER A 101 9.93 0.59 3.13
CA SER A 101 11.21 1.19 2.75
C SER A 101 11.01 2.45 1.90
N MET A 102 10.11 2.41 0.91
CA MET A 102 9.76 3.59 0.11
C MET A 102 9.12 4.70 0.94
N SER A 103 8.24 4.34 1.89
CA SER A 103 7.58 5.32 2.78
C SER A 103 8.60 6.00 3.70
N ILE A 104 9.53 5.24 4.28
CA ILE A 104 10.62 5.77 5.10
C ILE A 104 11.46 6.74 4.28
N CYS A 105 11.93 6.33 3.10
CA CYS A 105 12.72 7.21 2.23
C CYS A 105 11.97 8.50 1.86
N ALA A 106 10.67 8.42 1.55
CA ALA A 106 9.84 9.57 1.23
C ALA A 106 9.65 10.51 2.44
N ILE A 107 9.37 9.96 3.63
CA ILE A 107 9.17 10.75 4.85
C ILE A 107 10.45 11.46 5.24
N TYR A 108 11.59 10.76 5.29
CA TYR A 108 12.87 11.39 5.63
C TYR A 108 13.32 12.39 4.55
N GLY A 109 13.11 12.08 3.28
CA GLY A 109 13.39 13.00 2.18
C GLY A 109 12.56 14.28 2.28
N LEU A 110 11.26 14.16 2.51
CA LEU A 110 10.38 15.30 2.74
C LEU A 110 10.79 16.08 3.98
N PHE A 111 10.99 15.40 5.12
CA PHE A 111 11.41 16.04 6.36
C PHE A 111 12.72 16.83 6.20
N TYR A 112 13.71 16.26 5.52
CA TYR A 112 14.96 16.93 5.21
C TYR A 112 14.73 18.18 4.35
N MET A 113 13.92 18.06 3.29
CA MET A 113 13.57 19.19 2.43
C MET A 113 12.88 20.31 3.22
N LEU A 114 11.91 19.99 4.07
CA LEU A 114 11.20 20.99 4.87
C LEU A 114 12.10 21.65 5.91
N LYS A 115 13.04 20.91 6.50
CA LYS A 115 13.90 21.40 7.58
C LYS A 115 15.01 22.31 7.06
N TYR A 116 15.61 21.98 5.92
CA TYR A 116 16.83 22.63 5.44
C TYR A 116 16.64 23.50 4.19
N ASN A 117 15.50 23.38 3.51
CA ASN A 117 15.16 24.20 2.35
C ASN A 117 13.82 24.94 2.54
N PRO A 118 13.66 25.75 3.63
CA PRO A 118 12.51 26.64 3.73
C PRO A 118 12.57 27.68 2.59
N GLN A 119 11.39 28.03 2.07
CA GLN A 119 11.28 29.09 1.08
C GLN A 119 11.31 30.46 1.78
N ASP A 120 12.37 31.22 1.53
CA ASP A 120 12.54 32.60 2.00
C ASP A 120 12.59 33.55 0.80
N TRP A 121 12.26 34.83 1.02
CA TRP A 121 12.31 35.86 -0.02
C TRP A 121 13.68 36.01 -0.72
N THR A 122 14.77 35.57 -0.07
CA THR A 122 16.15 35.65 -0.59
C THR A 122 16.52 34.53 -1.57
N ARG A 123 15.73 33.46 -1.66
CA ARG A 123 16.06 32.26 -2.45
C ARG A 123 14.89 31.83 -3.33
N GLN A 124 15.21 31.50 -4.57
CA GLN A 124 14.26 30.86 -5.48
C GLN A 124 14.35 29.34 -5.30
N GLY A 125 13.37 28.77 -4.60
CA GLY A 125 13.23 27.32 -4.38
C GLY A 125 12.75 26.97 -2.98
N GLY A 126 12.46 25.69 -2.77
CA GLY A 126 11.89 25.19 -1.53
C GLY A 126 10.39 24.91 -1.63
N LEU A 127 9.81 24.44 -0.53
CA LEU A 127 8.37 24.30 -0.40
C LEU A 127 7.85 25.50 0.41
N ASP A 128 6.92 26.25 -0.18
CA ASP A 128 6.24 27.37 0.49
C ASP A 128 5.03 26.86 1.30
N PHE A 129 4.91 27.33 2.54
CA PHE A 129 3.78 27.02 3.41
C PHE A 129 3.09 28.30 3.87
N VAL A 130 1.90 28.52 3.31
CA VAL A 130 0.98 29.55 3.81
C VAL A 130 0.05 28.93 4.84
N PHE A 131 0.39 29.11 6.12
CA PHE A 131 -0.49 28.68 7.21
C PHE A 131 -1.68 29.63 7.37
N LYS A 132 -2.88 29.04 7.44
CA LYS A 132 -4.09 29.76 7.84
C LYS A 132 -4.09 29.91 9.36
N PRO A 133 -4.50 31.07 9.89
CA PRO A 133 -4.65 31.23 11.34
C PRO A 133 -5.68 30.23 11.87
N PRO A 134 -5.56 29.80 13.14
CA PRO A 134 -6.49 28.86 13.75
C PRO A 134 -7.91 29.41 13.75
N ARG A 135 -8.88 28.51 13.83
CA ARG A 135 -10.30 28.88 13.99
C ARG A 135 -10.51 29.34 15.43
N LEU A 136 -11.01 30.55 15.62
CA LEU A 136 -11.44 31.06 16.92
C LEU A 136 -12.92 30.76 17.13
N LEU A 137 -13.26 30.17 18.28
CA LEU A 137 -14.62 29.83 18.68
C LEU A 137 -15.05 30.67 19.89
N PRO A 138 -16.36 30.90 20.10
CA PRO A 138 -16.86 31.53 21.32
C PRO A 138 -16.42 30.71 22.54
N GLY A 139 -15.62 31.32 23.42
CA GLY A 139 -15.03 30.66 24.59
C GLY A 139 -13.50 30.58 24.56
N ASP A 140 -12.87 30.75 23.39
CA ASP A 140 -11.43 30.93 23.30
C ASP A 140 -11.02 32.30 23.86
N PRO A 141 -9.86 32.42 24.53
CA PRO A 141 -9.42 33.69 25.15
C PRO A 141 -9.24 34.82 24.13
N ASP A 142 -8.89 34.48 22.89
CA ASP A 142 -8.66 35.44 21.81
C ASP A 142 -9.94 35.75 20.99
N TYR A 143 -11.07 35.11 21.28
CA TYR A 143 -12.34 35.40 20.60
C TYR A 143 -12.93 36.73 21.12
N PRO A 144 -13.36 37.68 20.25
CA PRO A 144 -13.55 37.58 18.79
C PRO A 144 -12.39 38.16 17.94
N ASN A 145 -11.25 38.49 18.54
CA ASN A 145 -10.18 39.27 17.94
C ASN A 145 -9.30 38.45 16.99
N ARG A 146 -9.83 38.13 15.81
CA ARG A 146 -9.06 37.45 14.77
C ARG A 146 -8.01 38.41 14.15
N PRO A 147 -6.73 38.02 14.08
CA PRO A 147 -5.73 38.82 13.38
C PRO A 147 -6.08 38.91 11.89
N LYS A 148 -6.20 40.13 11.38
CA LYS A 148 -6.42 40.41 9.96
C LYS A 148 -5.06 40.60 9.29
N LYS A 149 -4.78 39.80 8.25
CA LYS A 149 -3.57 39.97 7.44
C LYS A 149 -3.78 41.05 6.39
N GLN A 150 -2.77 41.88 6.18
CA GLN A 150 -2.76 42.86 5.09
C GLN A 150 -2.49 42.17 3.74
N ALA A 151 -2.83 42.83 2.64
CA ALA A 151 -2.74 42.24 1.30
C ALA A 151 -1.31 41.79 0.92
N TYR A 152 -0.28 42.50 1.36
CA TYR A 152 1.13 42.16 1.06
C TYR A 152 1.65 40.99 1.91
N GLU A 153 1.08 40.75 3.10
CA GLU A 153 1.54 39.69 4.02
C GLU A 153 1.26 38.27 3.51
N TYR A 154 0.41 38.13 2.49
CA TYR A 154 0.11 36.82 1.88
C TYR A 154 1.28 36.25 1.07
N GLY A 155 2.20 37.11 0.61
CA GLY A 155 3.36 36.72 -0.21
C GLY A 155 4.68 37.27 0.31
N ASP A 156 4.72 37.75 1.56
CA ASP A 156 5.89 38.44 2.12
C ASP A 156 7.12 37.52 2.26
N GLN A 157 6.93 36.21 2.49
CA GLN A 157 8.00 35.22 2.66
C GLN A 157 9.12 35.68 3.63
N GLY A 158 8.73 36.46 4.66
CA GLY A 158 9.63 37.02 5.67
C GLY A 158 10.39 38.27 5.26
N PHE A 159 10.09 38.90 4.13
CA PHE A 159 10.75 40.13 3.65
C PHE A 159 10.58 41.29 4.62
N SER A 160 9.37 41.52 5.13
CA SER A 160 9.07 42.54 6.15
C SER A 160 9.84 42.39 7.46
N LYS A 161 10.39 41.20 7.73
CA LYS A 161 11.21 40.92 8.93
C LYS A 161 12.70 41.11 8.68
N SER A 162 13.10 41.46 7.45
CA SER A 162 14.49 41.65 7.09
C SER A 162 15.01 43.04 7.45
N VAL A 163 16.33 43.19 7.51
CA VAL A 163 17.00 44.47 7.84
C VAL A 163 16.85 45.53 6.72
N LEU A 164 16.32 45.14 5.55
CA LEU A 164 16.19 46.00 4.38
C LEU A 164 14.82 46.71 4.30
N CYS A 165 13.89 46.39 5.21
CA CYS A 165 12.52 46.88 5.19
C CYS A 165 12.27 47.94 6.27
#